data_AF-A0A9E0VY95-F1
#
_entry.id   AF-A0A9E0VY95-F1
#
_cell.length_a   1.000
_cell.length_b   1.000
_cell.length_c   1.000
_cell.angle_alpha   90.00
_cell.angle_beta   90.00
_cell.angle_gamma   90.00
#
_symmetry.space_group_name_H-M   'P 1'
#
loop_
_entity.id
_entity.type
_entity.pdbx_description
1 polymer ?
#
loop_
_entity_poly.entity_id
_entity_poly.type
_entity_poly.pdbx_seq_one_letter_code
_entity_poly.pdbx_strand_id
1 'polypeptide(L)'
;MLNVVWELVMKTGVFVLPATAFALLIATVAIADAPEEDIWAECRSTDSCTIEYDHLADQKSDPFLFNGKEMDREHPQWQKYRRNLRRYSDVRDCLISSEAKRETPNLVLIDWNKMRSQEIIEVCMHRIFSSLGSPDAAKQWFEIQGLQNVVLRVESGSVASGGRRVPRRVTIVSAGNLLSESGECYKSGGFLSSKLCAKLVHGESFFAEWDEHNQLWNTAYSQTVK
;
A
#
# COMPACT_ATOMS: atom_id res chain seq x y z
N MET A 1 56.67 20.25 -57.65
CA MET A 1 57.93 21.00 -57.53
C MET A 1 58.16 21.30 -56.07
N LEU A 2 59.25 20.75 -55.53
CA LEU A 2 59.85 21.17 -54.27
C LEU A 2 60.29 22.64 -54.38
N ASN A 3 60.19 23.40 -53.29
CA ASN A 3 61.21 24.31 -52.75
C ASN A 3 60.65 24.95 -51.46
N VAL A 4 61.27 24.79 -50.27
CA VAL A 4 62.56 25.41 -49.83
C VAL A 4 62.36 26.93 -49.74
N VAL A 5 62.66 27.68 -48.68
CA VAL A 5 63.14 27.51 -47.29
C VAL A 5 63.35 28.96 -46.78
N TRP A 6 63.19 29.19 -45.47
CA TRP A 6 63.75 30.31 -44.68
C TRP A 6 63.16 31.73 -44.95
N GLU A 7 63.14 32.70 -44.04
CA GLU A 7 64.04 33.02 -42.94
C GLU A 7 63.42 34.02 -41.93
N LEU A 8 63.86 33.90 -40.67
CA LEU A 8 63.89 34.82 -39.52
C LEU A 8 63.23 36.24 -39.56
N VAL A 9 62.70 36.70 -38.42
CA VAL A 9 63.45 37.48 -37.40
C VAL A 9 62.46 37.95 -36.30
N MET A 10 62.89 37.75 -35.06
CA MET A 10 62.31 38.16 -33.79
C MET A 10 61.83 39.62 -33.71
N LYS A 11 60.70 39.84 -33.03
CA LYS A 11 60.52 41.02 -32.18
C LYS A 11 59.75 40.68 -30.91
N THR A 12 60.50 40.75 -29.82
CA THR A 12 60.08 40.65 -28.43
C THR A 12 58.97 41.65 -28.11
N GLY A 13 57.81 41.14 -27.70
CA GLY A 13 56.72 41.92 -27.12
C GLY A 13 56.26 41.23 -25.84
N VAL A 14 56.60 41.85 -24.70
CA VAL A 14 56.13 41.48 -23.36
C VAL A 14 54.60 41.61 -23.35
N PHE A 15 53.89 40.49 -23.27
CA PHE A 15 52.45 40.47 -23.07
C PHE A 15 52.14 40.09 -21.62
N VAL A 16 51.59 41.06 -20.91
CA VAL A 16 51.00 40.94 -19.58
C VAL A 16 49.79 39.99 -19.68
N LEU A 17 49.82 38.87 -18.96
CA LEU A 17 48.69 37.95 -18.82
C LEU A 17 47.67 38.54 -17.83
N PRO A 18 46.41 38.81 -18.23
CA PRO A 18 45.33 38.94 -17.28
C PRO A 18 44.94 37.53 -16.79
N ALA A 19 45.04 37.32 -15.48
CA ALA A 19 44.53 36.13 -14.80
C ALA A 19 43.01 36.05 -14.95
N THR A 20 42.54 35.27 -15.92
CA THR A 20 41.13 34.88 -16.03
C THR A 20 40.81 33.87 -14.93
N ALA A 21 40.22 34.37 -13.84
CA ALA A 21 39.59 33.55 -12.83
C ALA A 21 38.41 32.78 -13.46
N PHE A 22 38.61 31.47 -13.65
CA PHE A 22 37.58 30.55 -14.11
C PHE A 22 36.62 30.29 -12.93
N ALA A 23 35.53 31.07 -12.87
CA ALA A 23 34.44 30.80 -11.94
C ALA A 23 33.71 29.53 -12.40
N LEU A 24 34.06 28.38 -11.81
CA LEU A 24 33.32 27.13 -11.92
C LEU A 24 31.94 27.31 -11.24
N LEU A 25 30.95 27.71 -12.02
CA LEU A 25 29.54 27.55 -11.68
C LEU A 25 29.22 26.05 -11.70
N ILE A 26 29.41 25.39 -10.56
CA ILE A 26 28.80 24.08 -10.32
C ILE A 26 27.32 24.35 -10.13
N ALA A 27 26.55 24.25 -11.21
CA ALA A 27 25.10 24.13 -11.11
C ALA A 27 24.81 22.82 -10.39
N THR A 28 24.61 22.88 -9.08
CA THR A 28 23.97 21.81 -8.33
C THR A 28 22.56 21.70 -8.88
N VAL A 29 22.36 20.78 -9.84
CA VAL A 29 21.03 20.34 -10.23
C VAL A 29 20.44 19.71 -8.97
N ALA A 30 19.61 20.46 -8.27
CA ALA A 30 18.68 19.89 -7.32
C ALA A 30 17.82 18.95 -8.15
N ILE A 31 18.12 17.65 -8.07
CA ILE A 31 17.19 16.61 -8.49
C ILE A 31 16.05 16.74 -7.49
N ALA A 32 15.07 17.58 -7.81
CA ALA A 32 13.78 17.51 -7.17
C ALA A 32 13.30 16.09 -7.44
N ASP A 33 13.13 15.30 -6.38
CA ASP A 33 12.45 14.01 -6.46
C ASP A 33 11.13 14.26 -7.21
N ALA A 34 11.06 13.78 -8.46
CA ALA A 34 9.82 13.82 -9.20
C ALA A 34 8.81 13.03 -8.37
N PRO A 35 7.58 13.54 -8.16
CA PRO A 35 6.57 12.79 -7.42
C PRO A 35 6.40 11.43 -8.10
N GLU A 36 6.52 10.34 -7.33
CA GLU A 36 6.20 8.99 -7.80
C GLU A 36 4.81 9.06 -8.45
N GLU A 37 4.77 8.77 -9.75
CA GLU A 37 3.55 8.83 -10.55
C GLU A 37 2.60 7.72 -10.06
N ASP A 38 1.40 8.08 -9.63
CA ASP A 38 0.37 7.12 -9.23
C ASP A 38 -0.10 6.35 -10.47
N ILE A 39 0.49 5.18 -10.68
CA ILE A 39 0.22 4.31 -11.83
C ILE A 39 -1.25 3.88 -11.95
N TRP A 40 -2.03 4.00 -10.87
CA TRP A 40 -3.45 3.66 -10.85
C TRP A 40 -4.35 4.88 -11.11
N ALA A 41 -3.82 6.09 -11.18
CA ALA A 41 -4.61 7.31 -11.30
C ALA A 41 -5.51 7.32 -12.55
N GLU A 42 -4.99 6.89 -13.70
CA GLU A 42 -5.75 6.85 -14.95
C GLU A 42 -6.91 5.86 -14.86
N CYS A 43 -6.66 4.63 -14.42
CA CYS A 43 -7.72 3.63 -14.35
C CYS A 43 -8.73 3.92 -13.23
N ARG A 44 -8.30 4.56 -12.13
CA ARG A 44 -9.18 4.96 -11.01
C ARG A 44 -10.14 6.06 -11.46
N SER A 45 -9.69 6.99 -12.31
CA SER A 45 -10.53 8.07 -12.84
C SER A 45 -11.61 7.59 -13.83
N THR A 46 -11.40 6.41 -14.43
CA THR A 46 -12.28 5.83 -15.45
C THR A 46 -13.03 4.59 -14.97
N ASP A 47 -12.89 4.22 -13.69
CA ASP A 47 -13.40 2.97 -13.10
C ASP A 47 -13.03 1.70 -13.90
N SER A 48 -11.89 1.73 -14.58
CA SER A 48 -11.42 0.65 -15.47
C SER A 48 -10.42 -0.29 -14.82
N CYS A 49 -9.92 0.02 -13.61
CA CYS A 49 -9.02 -0.87 -12.88
C CYS A 49 -9.74 -2.19 -12.58
N THR A 50 -9.10 -3.32 -12.89
CA THR A 50 -9.61 -4.66 -12.54
C THR A 50 -8.47 -5.50 -11.98
N ILE A 51 -8.81 -6.45 -11.13
CA ILE A 51 -7.88 -7.47 -10.62
C ILE A 51 -8.54 -8.81 -10.89
N GLU A 52 -7.77 -9.75 -11.43
CA GLU A 52 -8.24 -11.12 -11.64
C GLU A 52 -8.45 -11.83 -10.29
N TYR A 53 -9.42 -12.74 -10.26
CA TYR A 53 -9.75 -13.54 -9.09
C TYR A 53 -10.22 -14.93 -9.51
N ASP A 54 -10.00 -15.92 -8.65
CA ASP A 54 -10.29 -17.33 -8.96
C ASP A 54 -11.76 -17.67 -8.74
N HIS A 55 -12.36 -17.12 -7.68
CA HIS A 55 -13.75 -17.35 -7.30
C HIS A 55 -14.32 -16.13 -6.55
N LEU A 56 -15.63 -16.16 -6.31
CA LEU A 56 -16.30 -15.18 -5.46
C LEU A 56 -16.49 -15.78 -4.09
N ALA A 57 -15.85 -15.18 -3.09
CA ALA A 57 -15.90 -15.66 -1.73
C ALA A 57 -17.29 -15.44 -1.10
N ASP A 58 -17.78 -16.47 -0.44
CA ASP A 58 -18.96 -16.39 0.42
C ASP A 58 -18.69 -17.03 1.79
N GLN A 59 -19.66 -16.93 2.72
CA GLN A 59 -19.51 -17.48 4.07
C GLN A 59 -19.39 -19.02 4.09
N LYS A 60 -19.78 -19.73 3.04
CA LYS A 60 -19.74 -21.19 2.93
C LYS A 60 -18.42 -21.68 2.34
N SER A 61 -17.92 -21.04 1.27
CA SER A 61 -16.64 -21.40 0.64
C SER A 61 -15.45 -20.85 1.42
N ASP A 62 -15.57 -19.61 1.94
CA ASP A 62 -14.47 -18.86 2.55
C ASP A 62 -14.97 -18.21 3.85
N PRO A 63 -15.23 -18.99 4.91
CA PRO A 63 -15.76 -18.46 6.15
C PRO A 63 -14.89 -17.33 6.71
N PHE A 64 -15.52 -16.32 7.34
CA PHE A 64 -14.77 -15.23 7.97
C PHE A 64 -13.91 -15.79 9.11
N LEU A 65 -12.61 -15.56 9.05
CA LEU A 65 -11.65 -16.03 10.05
C LEU A 65 -11.17 -14.86 10.92
N PHE A 66 -11.10 -15.11 12.22
CA PHE A 66 -10.45 -14.21 13.17
C PHE A 66 -9.28 -14.95 13.82
N ASN A 67 -8.06 -14.54 13.49
CA ASN A 67 -6.84 -15.27 13.87
C ASN A 67 -6.92 -16.77 13.52
N GLY A 68 -7.40 -17.08 12.31
CA GLY A 68 -7.51 -18.43 11.74
C GLY A 68 -8.57 -19.32 12.35
N LYS A 69 -9.39 -18.79 13.26
CA LYS A 69 -10.58 -19.48 13.75
C LYS A 69 -11.79 -18.97 13.01
N GLU A 70 -12.63 -19.89 12.55
CA GLU A 70 -13.92 -19.53 11.96
C GLU A 70 -14.76 -18.74 12.97
N MET A 71 -15.36 -17.65 12.49
CA MET A 71 -16.29 -16.84 13.25
C MET A 71 -17.68 -17.48 13.24
N ASP A 72 -17.83 -18.52 14.05
CA ASP A 72 -19.08 -19.25 14.25
C ASP A 72 -19.72 -18.92 15.62
N ARG A 73 -20.74 -19.69 16.03
CA ARG A 73 -21.45 -19.49 17.29
C ARG A 73 -20.61 -19.71 18.54
N GLU A 74 -19.54 -20.50 18.44
CA GLU A 74 -18.66 -20.85 19.55
C GLU A 74 -17.54 -19.80 19.71
N HIS A 75 -17.27 -19.02 18.67
CA HIS A 75 -16.26 -17.98 18.70
C HIS A 75 -16.60 -16.88 19.73
N PRO A 76 -15.66 -16.45 20.61
CA PRO A 76 -15.92 -15.43 21.64
C PRO A 76 -16.43 -14.09 21.09
N GLN A 77 -16.07 -13.77 19.85
CA GLN A 77 -16.49 -12.54 19.17
C GLN A 77 -17.74 -12.72 18.28
N TRP A 78 -18.39 -13.89 18.30
CA TRP A 78 -19.57 -14.18 17.49
C TRP A 78 -20.64 -13.09 17.56
N GLN A 79 -20.93 -12.63 18.79
CA GLN A 79 -21.97 -11.61 19.03
C GLN A 79 -21.68 -10.30 18.31
N LYS A 80 -20.40 -9.95 18.14
CA LYS A 80 -19.92 -8.75 17.44
C LYS A 80 -20.15 -8.87 15.93
N TYR A 81 -19.84 -10.02 15.32
CA TYR A 81 -19.86 -10.17 13.86
C TYR A 81 -21.13 -10.78 13.27
N ARG A 82 -21.91 -11.58 14.02
CA ARG A 82 -23.02 -12.41 13.50
C ARG A 82 -24.02 -11.68 12.60
N ARG A 83 -24.33 -10.41 12.91
CA ARG A 83 -25.28 -9.61 12.10
C ARG A 83 -24.66 -9.22 10.76
N ASN A 84 -23.39 -8.87 10.76
CA ASN A 84 -22.66 -8.44 9.57
C ASN A 84 -22.34 -9.64 8.68
N LEU A 85 -21.97 -10.80 9.26
CA LEU A 85 -21.78 -12.04 8.50
C LEU A 85 -23.04 -12.51 7.78
N ARG A 86 -24.21 -12.29 8.37
CA ARG A 86 -25.49 -12.59 7.71
C ARG A 86 -25.84 -11.59 6.60
N ARG A 87 -25.45 -10.33 6.77
CA ARG A 87 -25.78 -9.25 5.82
C ARG A 87 -24.81 -9.18 4.65
N TYR A 88 -23.54 -9.49 4.89
CA TYR A 88 -22.45 -9.51 3.94
C TYR A 88 -21.94 -10.94 3.83
N SER A 89 -22.84 -11.82 3.41
CA SER A 89 -22.55 -13.25 3.29
C SER A 89 -21.73 -13.56 2.05
N ASP A 90 -21.87 -12.75 1.00
CA ASP A 90 -21.20 -12.88 -0.29
C ASP A 90 -20.38 -11.61 -0.57
N VAL A 91 -19.25 -11.74 -1.27
CA VAL A 91 -18.44 -10.58 -1.70
C VAL A 91 -19.26 -9.53 -2.48
N ARG A 92 -20.27 -9.95 -3.23
CA ARG A 92 -21.19 -9.08 -3.99
C ARG A 92 -21.96 -8.11 -3.09
N ASP A 93 -22.22 -8.48 -1.84
CA ASP A 93 -22.92 -7.63 -0.88
C ASP A 93 -22.09 -6.38 -0.51
N CYS A 94 -20.78 -6.44 -0.71
CA CYS A 94 -19.82 -5.36 -0.44
C CYS A 94 -19.61 -4.40 -1.62
N LEU A 95 -20.09 -4.76 -2.81
CA LEU A 95 -19.88 -3.99 -4.03
C LEU A 95 -20.99 -2.97 -4.28
N ILE A 96 -20.70 -2.01 -5.15
CA ILE A 96 -21.72 -1.11 -5.68
C ILE A 96 -22.80 -1.90 -6.43
N SER A 97 -24.02 -1.36 -6.46
CA SER A 97 -25.20 -2.05 -6.99
C SER A 97 -25.07 -2.48 -8.46
N SER A 98 -24.26 -1.78 -9.27
CA SER A 98 -24.00 -2.13 -10.67
C SER A 98 -23.14 -3.39 -10.79
N GLU A 99 -22.20 -3.60 -9.88
CA GLU A 99 -21.30 -4.76 -9.91
C GLU A 99 -21.90 -5.99 -9.23
N ALA A 100 -22.66 -5.80 -8.14
CA ALA A 100 -23.25 -6.90 -7.36
C ALA A 100 -24.05 -7.91 -8.21
N LYS A 101 -24.59 -7.50 -9.36
CA LYS A 101 -25.41 -8.33 -10.26
C LYS A 101 -24.68 -8.86 -11.49
N ARG A 102 -23.42 -8.48 -11.73
CA ARG A 102 -22.66 -8.91 -12.91
C ARG A 102 -22.17 -10.33 -12.76
N GLU A 103 -22.07 -11.07 -13.85
CA GLU A 103 -21.51 -12.43 -13.80
C GLU A 103 -20.07 -12.41 -13.27
N THR A 104 -19.25 -11.51 -13.81
CA THR A 104 -17.87 -11.22 -13.38
C THR A 104 -17.79 -9.80 -12.80
N PRO A 105 -18.11 -9.58 -11.51
CA PRO A 105 -18.02 -8.27 -10.89
C PRO A 105 -16.57 -7.75 -10.81
N ASN A 106 -16.40 -6.43 -10.80
CA ASN A 106 -15.15 -5.77 -10.47
C ASN A 106 -15.03 -5.60 -8.95
N LEU A 107 -14.14 -6.36 -8.32
CA LEU A 107 -13.93 -6.35 -6.86
C LEU A 107 -13.26 -5.07 -6.32
N VAL A 108 -12.80 -4.19 -7.22
CA VAL A 108 -12.29 -2.86 -6.86
C VAL A 108 -13.43 -1.89 -6.51
N LEU A 109 -14.62 -2.08 -7.08
CA LEU A 109 -15.74 -1.13 -6.97
C LEU A 109 -16.60 -1.44 -5.72
N ILE A 110 -16.02 -1.16 -4.56
CA ILE A 110 -16.67 -1.29 -3.25
C ILE A 110 -17.71 -0.19 -3.03
N ASP A 111 -18.81 -0.55 -2.37
CA ASP A 111 -19.77 0.41 -1.82
C ASP A 111 -19.36 0.89 -0.41
N TRP A 112 -18.38 1.79 -0.34
CA TRP A 112 -17.89 2.37 0.91
C TRP A 112 -19.01 3.05 1.73
N ASN A 113 -20.07 3.52 1.07
CA ASN A 113 -21.22 4.15 1.73
C ASN A 113 -22.04 3.18 2.59
N LYS A 114 -21.95 1.87 2.34
CA LYS A 114 -22.58 0.83 3.17
C LYS A 114 -21.71 0.39 4.35
N MET A 115 -20.43 0.74 4.33
CA MET A 115 -19.43 0.30 5.32
C MET A 115 -19.33 1.28 6.50
N ARG A 116 -20.37 1.30 7.34
CA ARG A 116 -20.49 2.26 8.46
C ARG A 116 -19.94 1.77 9.79
N SER A 117 -19.35 0.57 9.84
CA SER A 117 -18.72 0.05 11.05
C SER A 117 -17.47 -0.75 10.71
N GLN A 118 -16.56 -0.84 11.69
CA GLN A 118 -15.32 -1.59 11.57
C GLN A 118 -15.57 -3.05 11.17
N GLU A 119 -16.56 -3.70 11.77
CA GLU A 119 -16.87 -5.10 11.50
C GLU A 119 -17.36 -5.33 10.07
N ILE A 120 -18.08 -4.35 9.49
CA ILE A 120 -18.52 -4.45 8.10
C ILE A 120 -17.31 -4.37 7.18
N ILE A 121 -16.41 -3.42 7.44
CA ILE A 121 -15.18 -3.24 6.66
C ILE A 121 -14.34 -4.53 6.71
N GLU A 122 -14.12 -5.07 7.92
CA GLU A 122 -13.35 -6.31 8.11
C GLU A 122 -13.97 -7.49 7.36
N VAL A 123 -15.28 -7.72 7.50
CA VAL A 123 -15.95 -8.82 6.77
C VAL A 123 -15.83 -8.64 5.26
N CYS A 124 -16.05 -7.42 4.75
CA CYS A 124 -15.98 -7.17 3.33
C CYS A 124 -14.57 -7.28 2.76
N MET A 125 -13.57 -6.78 3.47
CA MET A 125 -12.16 -6.99 3.11
C MET A 125 -11.82 -8.47 3.09
N HIS A 126 -12.25 -9.24 4.10
CA HIS A 126 -12.01 -10.68 4.14
C HIS A 126 -12.57 -11.37 2.90
N ARG A 127 -13.80 -11.04 2.49
CA ARG A 127 -14.41 -11.60 1.28
C ARG A 127 -13.64 -11.21 0.01
N ILE A 128 -13.27 -9.94 -0.12
CA ILE A 128 -12.54 -9.47 -1.29
C ILE A 128 -11.18 -10.16 -1.36
N PHE A 129 -10.42 -10.19 -0.27
CA PHE A 129 -9.10 -10.80 -0.25
C PHE A 129 -9.11 -12.32 -0.35
N SER A 130 -10.17 -12.98 0.13
CA SER A 130 -10.37 -14.42 -0.11
C SER A 130 -10.65 -14.69 -1.59
N SER A 131 -11.39 -13.81 -2.27
CA SER A 131 -11.65 -13.91 -3.71
C SER A 131 -10.38 -13.68 -4.53
N LEU A 132 -9.59 -12.66 -4.16
CA LEU A 132 -8.33 -12.31 -4.84
C LEU A 132 -7.21 -13.35 -4.65
N GLY A 133 -7.29 -14.18 -3.61
CA GLY A 133 -6.45 -15.36 -3.42
C GLY A 133 -4.97 -15.12 -3.07
N SER A 134 -4.46 -13.89 -3.17
CA SER A 134 -3.03 -13.61 -2.92
C SER A 134 -2.75 -12.29 -2.18
N PRO A 135 -1.67 -12.24 -1.37
CA PRO A 135 -1.18 -11.00 -0.77
C PRO A 135 -0.83 -9.91 -1.79
N ASP A 136 -0.26 -10.28 -2.94
CA ASP A 136 0.09 -9.32 -4.00
C ASP A 136 -1.15 -8.66 -4.61
N ALA A 137 -2.21 -9.42 -4.87
CA ALA A 137 -3.48 -8.88 -5.34
C ALA A 137 -4.14 -7.99 -4.28
N ALA A 138 -4.05 -8.32 -2.99
CA ALA A 138 -4.54 -7.45 -1.92
C ALA A 138 -3.72 -6.15 -1.79
N LYS A 139 -2.40 -6.20 -1.97
CA LYS A 139 -1.54 -5.01 -2.05
C LYS A 139 -1.98 -4.11 -3.21
N GLN A 140 -2.12 -4.69 -4.41
CA GLN A 140 -2.60 -3.98 -5.59
C GLN A 140 -3.99 -3.37 -5.35
N TRP A 141 -4.88 -4.12 -4.70
CA TRP A 141 -6.20 -3.64 -4.35
C TRP A 141 -6.14 -2.39 -3.46
N PHE A 142 -5.30 -2.38 -2.41
CA PHE A 142 -5.10 -1.18 -1.58
C PHE A 142 -4.56 0.02 -2.35
N GLU A 143 -3.61 -0.19 -3.26
CA GLU A 143 -3.06 0.88 -4.12
C GLU A 143 -4.13 1.44 -5.07
N ILE A 144 -4.97 0.58 -5.65
CA ILE A 144 -6.07 1.02 -6.51
C ILE A 144 -7.11 1.82 -5.71
N GLN A 145 -7.38 1.46 -4.45
CA GLN A 145 -8.24 2.26 -3.56
C GLN A 145 -7.63 3.63 -3.20
N GLY A 146 -6.38 3.90 -3.59
CA GLY A 146 -5.69 5.14 -3.27
C GLY A 146 -5.24 5.22 -1.81
N LEU A 147 -5.09 4.07 -1.15
CA LEU A 147 -4.54 4.04 0.20
C LEU A 147 -3.03 4.29 0.17
N GLN A 148 -2.55 4.98 1.20
CA GLN A 148 -1.13 5.27 1.35
C GLN A 148 -0.41 4.20 2.19
N ASN A 149 0.92 4.27 2.20
CA ASN A 149 1.78 3.43 3.04
C ASN A 149 1.49 1.93 2.89
N VAL A 150 1.22 1.49 1.66
CA VAL A 150 0.96 0.08 1.38
C VAL A 150 2.26 -0.71 1.55
N VAL A 151 2.25 -1.67 2.47
CA VAL A 151 3.40 -2.51 2.83
C VAL A 151 2.97 -3.96 2.70
N LEU A 152 3.72 -4.72 1.91
CA LEU A 152 3.71 -6.18 1.91
C LEU A 152 5.01 -6.65 2.55
N ARG A 153 4.91 -7.49 3.58
CA ARG A 153 6.08 -8.04 4.26
C ARG A 153 5.82 -9.46 4.73
N VAL A 154 6.90 -10.24 4.85
CA VAL A 154 6.87 -11.58 5.42
C VAL A 154 7.49 -11.51 6.81
N GLU A 155 6.73 -11.93 7.82
CA GLU A 155 7.22 -12.04 9.19
C GLU A 155 7.41 -13.50 9.57
N SER A 156 8.44 -13.77 10.36
CA SER A 156 8.64 -15.07 11.01
C SER A 156 8.51 -14.86 12.52
N GLY A 157 7.51 -15.49 13.12
CA GLY A 157 7.21 -15.40 14.54
C GLY A 157 7.05 -16.76 15.18
N SER A 158 6.48 -16.79 16.38
CA SER A 158 6.07 -18.03 17.01
C SER A 158 4.76 -17.85 17.75
N VAL A 159 3.79 -18.72 17.51
CA VAL A 159 2.48 -18.67 18.19
C VAL A 159 2.44 -19.73 19.28
N ALA A 160 1.88 -19.38 20.44
CA ALA A 160 1.63 -20.34 21.51
C ALA A 160 0.44 -21.23 21.12
N SER A 161 0.69 -22.50 20.83
CA SER A 161 -0.32 -23.52 20.56
C SER A 161 -0.10 -24.69 21.52
N GLY A 162 -1.11 -25.01 22.34
CA GLY A 162 -1.02 -26.11 23.31
C GLY A 162 0.15 -26.00 24.30
N GLY A 163 0.54 -24.77 24.68
CA GLY A 163 1.68 -24.53 25.58
C GLY A 163 3.06 -24.61 24.93
N ARG A 164 3.15 -24.86 23.61
CA ARG A 164 4.41 -24.82 22.84
C ARG A 164 4.42 -23.63 21.88
N ARG A 165 5.59 -23.05 21.66
CA ARG A 165 5.80 -22.03 20.62
C ARG A 165 6.11 -22.73 19.31
N VAL A 166 5.20 -22.61 18.34
CA VAL A 166 5.40 -23.13 16.99
C VAL A 166 5.89 -21.99 16.11
N PRO A 167 7.06 -22.12 15.44
CA PRO A 167 7.52 -21.15 14.46
C PRO A 167 6.46 -20.97 13.39
N ARG A 168 6.20 -19.73 13.00
CA ARG A 168 5.18 -19.41 12.01
C ARG A 168 5.72 -18.38 11.05
N ARG A 169 5.47 -18.58 9.76
CA ARG A 169 5.70 -17.58 8.73
C ARG A 169 4.35 -17.02 8.31
N VAL A 170 4.21 -15.71 8.32
CA VAL A 170 2.98 -15.03 7.90
C VAL A 170 3.33 -13.96 6.88
N THR A 171 2.48 -13.80 5.88
CA THR A 171 2.57 -12.68 4.94
C THR A 171 1.54 -11.64 5.35
N ILE A 172 1.98 -10.42 5.55
CA ILE A 172 1.16 -9.31 6.00
C ILE A 172 1.10 -8.28 4.89
N VAL A 173 -0.11 -7.85 4.58
CA VAL A 173 -0.38 -6.67 3.76
C VAL A 173 -1.08 -5.65 4.63
N SER A 174 -0.52 -4.45 4.73
CA SER A 174 -1.11 -3.34 5.47
C SER A 174 -1.11 -2.08 4.63
N ALA A 175 -2.12 -1.24 4.81
CA ALA A 175 -2.20 0.07 4.21
C ALA A 175 -2.79 1.05 5.21
N GLY A 176 -2.54 2.34 5.06
CA GLY A 176 -3.10 3.33 5.96
C GLY A 176 -2.98 4.76 5.48
N ASN A 177 -4.06 5.50 5.69
CA ASN A 177 -4.11 6.93 5.44
C ASN A 177 -3.82 7.64 6.76
N LEU A 178 -2.72 8.39 6.81
CA LEU A 178 -2.39 9.26 7.93
C LEU A 178 -2.67 10.69 7.49
N LEU A 179 -3.72 11.29 8.05
CA LEU A 179 -4.01 12.71 7.87
C LEU A 179 -3.52 13.45 9.11
N SER A 180 -2.40 14.16 8.96
CA SER A 180 -2.01 15.18 9.93
C SER A 180 -2.75 16.48 9.66
N GLU A 181 -2.89 17.33 10.67
CA GLU A 181 -3.51 18.66 10.59
C GLU A 181 -2.84 19.55 9.51
N SER A 182 -1.61 19.23 9.10
CA SER A 182 -0.84 19.91 8.06
C SER A 182 -0.67 19.12 6.75
N GLY A 183 -1.20 17.90 6.63
CA GLY A 183 -1.01 17.02 5.46
C GLY A 183 0.37 16.36 5.34
N GLU A 184 1.28 16.55 6.31
CA GLU A 184 2.63 15.95 6.32
C GLU A 184 2.83 15.03 7.54
N CYS A 185 3.28 13.79 7.31
CA CYS A 185 3.83 12.92 8.35
C CYS A 185 5.34 12.68 8.08
N TYR A 186 6.17 12.87 9.11
CA TYR A 186 7.64 12.86 9.01
C TYR A 186 8.23 11.49 8.66
N LYS A 187 9.10 11.43 7.64
CA LYS A 187 10.10 10.35 7.47
C LYS A 187 11.23 10.58 8.49
N SER A 188 11.56 9.57 9.29
CA SER A 188 12.71 9.61 10.21
C SER A 188 13.78 8.61 9.74
N GLY A 189 14.87 9.14 9.20
CA GLY A 189 16.03 8.37 8.73
C GLY A 189 17.21 8.36 9.71
N GLY A 190 16.98 8.39 11.03
CA GLY A 190 18.08 8.47 12.01
C GLY A 190 17.78 7.83 13.38
N PHE A 191 18.83 7.23 13.97
CA PHE A 191 18.82 6.46 15.23
C PHE A 191 18.42 7.28 16.49
N LEU A 192 18.26 8.60 16.38
CA LEU A 192 17.91 9.50 17.49
C LEU A 192 16.72 10.45 17.20
N SER A 193 15.96 10.26 16.11
CA SER A 193 14.82 11.14 15.78
C SER A 193 13.46 10.47 15.97
N SER A 194 12.94 10.44 17.19
CA SER A 194 11.50 10.35 17.44
C SER A 194 10.85 11.72 17.19
N LYS A 195 10.62 12.09 15.93
CA LYS A 195 9.75 13.23 15.62
C LYS A 195 8.30 12.80 15.82
N LEU A 196 7.80 13.14 17.01
CA LEU A 196 6.40 13.11 17.42
C LEU A 196 5.49 13.66 16.31
N CYS A 197 4.48 12.87 15.92
CA CYS A 197 3.31 13.35 15.19
C CYS A 197 2.52 14.29 16.11
N ALA A 198 2.91 15.56 16.17
CA ALA A 198 2.11 16.56 16.85
C ALA A 198 0.84 16.78 16.01
N LYS A 199 -0.24 16.10 16.44
CA LYS A 199 -1.63 16.15 15.95
C LYS A 199 -1.93 15.36 14.68
N LEU A 200 -1.92 14.04 14.83
CA LEU A 200 -2.73 13.15 14.01
C LEU A 200 -4.21 13.52 14.23
N VAL A 201 -4.88 13.97 13.17
CA VAL A 201 -6.31 14.36 13.20
C VAL A 201 -7.17 13.14 12.89
N HIS A 202 -6.72 12.35 11.91
CA HIS A 202 -7.39 11.15 11.46
C HIS A 202 -6.37 10.13 10.98
N GLY A 203 -6.49 8.89 11.45
CA GLY A 203 -5.65 7.78 11.02
C GLY A 203 -6.52 6.58 10.72
N GLU A 204 -6.39 6.02 9.53
CA GLU A 204 -7.03 4.77 9.14
C GLU A 204 -5.96 3.74 8.81
N SER A 205 -6.16 2.51 9.30
CA SER A 205 -5.29 1.40 8.98
C SER A 205 -6.10 0.17 8.61
N PHE A 206 -5.61 -0.51 7.59
CA PHE A 206 -6.13 -1.72 7.03
C PHE A 206 -5.03 -2.77 7.11
N PHE A 207 -5.42 -4.00 7.44
CA PHE A 207 -4.49 -5.09 7.67
C PHE A 207 -5.11 -6.39 7.19
N ALA A 208 -4.31 -7.21 6.52
CA ALA A 208 -4.63 -8.57 6.15
C ALA A 208 -3.40 -9.46 6.35
N GLU A 209 -3.63 -10.68 6.80
CA GLU A 209 -2.60 -11.66 7.13
C GLU A 209 -2.92 -12.99 6.48
N TRP A 210 -1.92 -13.58 5.82
CA TRP A 210 -1.96 -14.92 5.26
C TRP A 210 -0.97 -15.81 6.01
N ASP A 211 -1.36 -17.07 6.20
CA ASP A 211 -0.48 -18.06 6.79
C ASP A 211 0.55 -18.63 5.79
N GLU A 212 1.35 -19.59 6.24
CA GLU A 212 2.36 -20.26 5.42
C GLU A 212 1.81 -21.05 4.22
N HIS A 213 0.50 -21.29 4.16
CA HIS A 213 -0.20 -21.97 3.06
C HIS A 213 -0.92 -20.98 2.14
N ASN A 214 -0.66 -19.68 2.28
CA ASN A 214 -1.39 -18.60 1.60
C ASN A 214 -2.90 -18.61 1.90
N GLN A 215 -3.32 -19.13 3.06
CA GLN A 215 -4.71 -19.00 3.50
C GLN A 215 -4.87 -17.66 4.22
N LEU A 216 -5.86 -16.86 3.79
CA LEU A 216 -6.20 -15.63 4.50
C LEU A 216 -6.68 -15.95 5.92
N TRP A 217 -5.93 -15.49 6.90
CA TRP A 217 -6.02 -15.88 8.29
C TRP A 217 -6.68 -14.82 9.18
N ASN A 218 -6.54 -13.55 8.81
CA ASN A 218 -7.09 -12.42 9.55
C ASN A 218 -7.22 -11.18 8.68
N THR A 219 -8.24 -10.37 8.95
CA THR A 219 -8.36 -8.99 8.43
C THR A 219 -8.77 -8.07 9.55
N ALA A 220 -8.17 -6.88 9.60
CA ALA A 220 -8.48 -5.87 10.61
C ALA A 220 -8.58 -4.48 9.98
N TYR A 221 -9.48 -3.68 10.53
CA TYR A 221 -9.57 -2.25 10.26
C TYR A 221 -9.50 -1.50 11.59
N SER A 222 -8.77 -0.39 11.63
CA SER A 222 -8.85 0.52 12.76
C SER A 222 -8.81 1.96 12.30
N GLN A 223 -9.55 2.79 13.02
CA GLN A 223 -9.64 4.22 12.80
C GLN A 223 -9.37 4.94 14.13
N THR A 224 -8.54 5.97 14.08
CA THR A 224 -8.28 6.88 15.20
C THR A 224 -8.69 8.27 14.78
N VAL A 225 -9.67 8.83 15.48
CA VAL A 225 -10.12 10.22 15.32
C VAL A 225 -9.87 10.94 16.65
N LYS A 226 -9.23 12.10 16.62
CA LYS A 226 -9.05 12.95 17.82
C LYS A 226 -10.15 13.99 17.95
#